data_AF-A0A7L8RPI4-F1
#
_entry.id   AF-A0A7L8RPI4-F1
#
_cell.length_a   1.000
_cell.length_b   1.000
_cell.length_c   1.000
_cell.angle_alpha   90.00
_cell.angle_beta   90.00
_cell.angle_gamma   90.00
#
_symmetry.space_group_name_H-M   'P 1'
#
loop_
_entity.id
_entity.type
_entity.pdbx_description
1 polymer ?
#
loop_
_entity_poly.entity_id
_entity_poly.type
_entity_poly.pdbx_seq_one_letter_code
_entity_poly.pdbx_strand_id
1 'polypeptide(L)'
;MTTGPDYKTNARRLRDALASEGIAISHAKALELVARQEGVRDWNTLAARPKDTRAEETTGGVPFAVGETVSGTFNGNPAKGRVIGLEETIKPDLWRVTVAFNPPVDVSTSKLFSSERRRIQMVVGADGRSRRLTGTETGVMALSRA
;
A
#
# COMPACT_ATOMS: atom_id res chain seq x y z
N MET A 1 -8.27 -8.40 13.07
CA MET A 1 -7.72 -7.10 13.50
C MET A 1 -6.21 -7.23 13.46
N THR A 2 -5.56 -6.85 12.36
CA THR A 2 -4.11 -7.04 12.21
C THR A 2 -3.49 -5.67 12.03
N THR A 3 -3.10 -5.08 13.16
CA THR A 3 -2.41 -3.80 13.24
C THR A 3 -1.03 -3.99 12.59
N GLY A 4 -0.80 -3.37 11.44
CA GLY A 4 0.55 -3.28 10.86
C GLY A 4 1.51 -2.55 11.82
N PRO A 5 2.83 -2.59 11.58
CA PRO A 5 3.81 -2.03 12.50
C PRO A 5 3.50 -0.56 12.80
N ASP A 6 3.09 -0.28 14.04
CA ASP A 6 2.77 1.06 14.51
C ASP A 6 4.04 1.72 15.04
N TYR A 7 4.87 2.23 14.13
CA TYR A 7 6.11 2.92 14.46
C TYR A 7 5.91 4.12 15.39
N LYS A 8 4.72 4.76 15.38
CA LYS A 8 4.39 5.85 16.31
C LYS A 8 4.19 5.33 17.73
N THR A 9 3.55 4.18 17.89
CA THR A 9 3.43 3.50 19.18
C THR A 9 4.81 3.05 19.70
N ASN A 10 5.68 2.54 18.83
CA ASN A 10 7.06 2.21 19.21
C ASN A 10 7.85 3.44 19.66
N ALA A 11 7.76 4.56 18.92
CA ALA A 11 8.42 5.81 19.32
C ALA A 11 7.90 6.36 20.65
N ARG A 12 6.60 6.21 20.93
CA ARG A 12 6.02 6.59 22.23
C ARG A 12 6.60 5.73 23.36
N ARG A 13 6.61 4.41 23.21
CA ARG A 13 7.18 3.49 24.21
C ARG A 13 8.66 3.74 24.45
N LEU A 14 9.43 3.97 23.38
CA LEU A 14 10.87 4.27 23.47
C LEU A 14 11.12 5.57 24.25
N ARG A 15 10.34 6.62 23.99
CA ARG A 15 10.43 7.88 24.72
C ARG A 15 10.12 7.68 26.21
N ASP A 16 9.07 6.94 26.52
CA ASP A 16 8.62 6.72 27.90
C ASP A 16 9.65 5.88 28.68
N ALA A 17 10.28 4.88 28.04
CA ALA A 17 11.38 4.11 28.62
C ALA A 17 12.61 4.98 28.91
N LEU A 18 13.06 5.77 27.95
CA LEU A 18 14.22 6.67 28.14
C LEU A 18 13.94 7.73 29.21
N ALA A 19 12.71 8.24 29.30
CA ALA A 19 12.32 9.16 30.36
C ALA A 19 12.39 8.51 31.76
N SER A 20 12.07 7.22 31.87
CA SER A 20 12.20 6.48 33.14
C SER A 20 13.65 6.30 33.60
N GLU A 21 14.59 6.30 32.64
CA GLU A 21 16.03 6.28 32.89
C GLU A 21 16.63 7.69 33.07
N GLY A 22 15.79 8.73 33.11
CA GLY A 22 16.20 10.13 33.27
C GLY A 22 16.64 10.83 31.98
N ILE A 23 16.53 10.18 30.82
CA ILE A 23 16.89 10.74 29.52
C ILE A 23 15.63 11.28 28.83
N ALA A 24 15.40 12.59 28.98
CA ALA A 24 14.29 13.26 28.31
C ALA A 24 14.60 13.52 26.83
N ILE A 25 13.82 12.91 25.93
CA ILE A 25 13.88 13.16 24.49
C ILE A 25 12.53 13.65 23.95
N SER A 26 12.56 14.45 22.88
CA SER A 26 11.34 14.87 22.17
C SER A 26 10.72 13.70 21.41
N HIS A 27 9.41 13.77 21.14
CA HIS A 27 8.73 12.75 20.34
C HIS A 27 9.31 12.65 18.92
N ALA A 28 9.67 13.79 18.31
CA ALA A 28 10.36 13.82 17.02
C ALA A 28 11.69 13.06 17.08
N LYS A 29 12.49 13.24 18.14
CA LYS A 29 13.75 12.51 18.32
C LYS A 29 13.53 11.00 18.48
N ALA A 30 12.45 10.60 19.15
CA ALA A 30 12.10 9.19 19.28
C ALA A 30 11.73 8.56 17.93
N LEU A 31 11.01 9.28 17.06
CA LEU A 31 10.71 8.82 15.69
C LEU A 31 11.98 8.66 14.85
N GLU A 32 12.93 9.59 14.96
CA GLU A 32 14.24 9.50 14.30
C GLU A 32 15.06 8.30 14.80
N LEU A 33 14.98 7.95 16.08
CA LEU A 33 15.65 6.77 16.62
C LEU A 33 15.01 5.48 16.11
N VAL A 34 13.67 5.41 16.06
CA VAL A 34 12.94 4.27 15.47
C VAL A 34 13.30 4.12 13.98
N ALA A 35 13.39 5.23 13.23
CA ALA A 35 13.84 5.23 11.84
C ALA A 35 15.22 4.57 11.67
N ARG A 36 16.17 4.93 12.53
CA ARG A 36 17.53 4.36 12.52
C ARG A 36 17.56 2.89 12.93
N GLN A 37 16.70 2.47 13.88
CA GLN A 37 16.55 1.06 14.25
C GLN A 37 16.04 0.22 13.07
N GLU A 38 15.16 0.77 12.25
CA GLU A 38 14.63 0.16 11.02
C GLU A 38 15.58 0.32 9.80
N GLY A 39 16.80 0.79 10.02
CA GLY A 39 17.84 0.91 9.00
C GLY A 39 17.64 2.06 8.00
N VAL A 40 16.81 3.06 8.31
CA VAL A 40 16.62 4.26 7.47
C VAL A 40 17.15 5.53 8.12
N ARG A 41 17.47 6.51 7.27
CA ARG A 41 18.19 7.73 7.67
C ARG A 41 17.37 8.63 8.59
N ASP A 42 16.08 8.77 8.30
CA ASP A 42 15.18 9.70 8.98
C ASP A 42 13.73 9.18 9.01
N TRP A 43 12.93 9.76 9.92
CA TRP A 43 11.52 9.40 10.08
C TRP A 43 10.72 9.63 8.81
N ASN A 44 11.01 10.69 8.05
CA ASN A 44 10.30 10.97 6.80
C ASN A 44 10.47 9.82 5.80
N THR A 45 11.66 9.25 5.72
CA THR A 45 11.95 8.07 4.90
C THR A 45 11.22 6.84 5.42
N LEU A 46 11.21 6.60 6.75
CA LEU A 46 10.48 5.47 7.34
C LEU A 46 8.97 5.59 7.12
N ALA A 47 8.41 6.79 7.26
CA ALA A 47 6.99 7.06 7.10
C ALA A 47 6.54 7.00 5.63
N ALA A 48 7.45 7.27 4.69
CA ALA A 48 7.23 7.12 3.27
C ALA A 48 7.43 5.67 2.78
N ARG A 49 8.00 4.77 3.60
CA ARG A 49 8.03 3.35 3.25
C ARG A 49 6.58 2.84 3.17
N PRO A 50 6.21 2.15 2.08
CA PRO A 50 4.92 1.50 1.99
C PRO A 50 4.77 0.61 3.23
N LYS A 51 3.64 0.73 3.94
CA LYS A 51 3.33 -0.22 5.02
C LYS A 51 3.33 -1.60 4.39
N ASP A 52 4.25 -2.43 4.85
CA ASP A 52 4.45 -3.79 4.36
C ASP A 52 3.27 -4.65 4.83
N THR A 53 2.11 -4.46 4.20
CA THR A 53 1.06 -5.47 4.17
C THR A 53 1.59 -6.55 3.25
N ARG A 54 2.21 -7.56 3.86
CA ARG A 54 2.57 -8.86 3.29
C ARG A 54 1.92 -9.11 1.93
N ALA A 55 2.60 -8.66 0.89
CA ALA A 55 2.51 -9.19 -0.45
C ALA A 55 3.92 -9.72 -0.68
N GLU A 56 4.06 -11.01 -0.43
CA GLU A 56 5.28 -11.77 -0.65
C GLU A 56 5.88 -11.38 -2.00
N GLU A 57 7.15 -10.98 -1.95
CA GLU A 57 8.14 -11.26 -2.98
C GLU A 57 7.68 -11.10 -4.44
N THR A 58 7.78 -9.87 -4.96
CA THR A 58 8.31 -9.68 -6.32
C THR A 58 9.08 -8.36 -6.38
N THR A 59 10.33 -8.41 -5.92
CA THR A 59 11.39 -7.48 -6.37
C THR A 59 11.42 -7.52 -7.90
N GLY A 60 10.98 -6.44 -8.56
CA GLY A 60 11.13 -6.22 -10.02
C GLY A 60 10.34 -7.17 -10.94
N GLY A 61 9.26 -7.80 -10.45
CA GLY A 61 8.48 -8.79 -11.21
C GLY A 61 7.18 -8.25 -11.79
N VAL A 62 6.65 -8.96 -12.79
CA VAL A 62 5.29 -8.77 -13.31
C VAL A 62 4.29 -9.02 -12.16
N PRO A 63 3.40 -8.07 -11.82
CA PRO A 63 2.60 -8.15 -10.59
C PRO A 63 1.54 -9.25 -10.64
N PHE A 64 0.94 -9.49 -11.80
CA PHE A 64 -0.14 -10.46 -12.00
C PHE A 64 0.01 -11.16 -13.34
N ALA A 65 -0.67 -12.29 -13.52
CA ALA A 65 -0.84 -12.91 -14.84
C ALA A 65 -2.27 -12.69 -15.38
N VAL A 66 -2.42 -12.59 -16.70
CA VAL A 66 -3.76 -12.59 -17.32
C VAL A 66 -4.44 -13.93 -17.04
N GLY A 67 -5.66 -13.87 -16.52
CA GLY A 67 -6.45 -15.02 -16.07
C GLY A 67 -6.31 -15.35 -14.59
N GLU A 68 -5.44 -14.67 -13.86
CA GLU A 68 -5.28 -14.85 -12.43
C GLU A 68 -6.43 -14.20 -11.65
N THR A 69 -6.79 -14.80 -10.51
CA THR A 69 -7.78 -14.24 -9.58
C THR A 69 -7.08 -13.31 -8.61
N VAL A 70 -7.65 -12.12 -8.40
CA VAL A 70 -7.11 -11.10 -7.52
C VAL A 70 -8.17 -10.67 -6.50
N SER A 71 -7.69 -10.32 -5.31
CA SER A 71 -8.51 -9.78 -4.23
C SER A 71 -7.83 -8.58 -3.61
N GLY A 72 -8.59 -7.71 -2.96
CA GLY A 72 -8.04 -6.51 -2.36
C GLY A 72 -9.10 -5.46 -2.06
N THR A 73 -8.74 -4.19 -2.24
CA THR A 73 -9.63 -3.07 -1.96
C THR A 73 -9.59 -2.03 -3.08
N PHE A 74 -10.74 -1.36 -3.26
CA PHE A 74 -10.90 -0.20 -4.13
C PHE A 74 -11.59 0.91 -3.32
N ASN A 75 -10.90 2.04 -3.08
CA ASN A 75 -11.36 3.11 -2.19
C ASN A 75 -11.83 2.60 -0.81
N GLY A 76 -11.23 1.51 -0.31
CA GLY A 76 -11.61 0.85 0.93
C GLY A 76 -12.73 -0.19 0.81
N ASN A 77 -13.44 -0.26 -0.32
CA ASN A 77 -14.43 -1.30 -0.58
C ASN A 77 -13.73 -2.61 -0.95
N PRO A 78 -14.19 -3.77 -0.46
CA PRO A 78 -13.63 -5.06 -0.83
C PRO A 78 -13.83 -5.30 -2.34
N ALA A 79 -12.75 -5.66 -3.01
CA ALA A 79 -12.74 -5.91 -4.44
C ALA A 79 -12.22 -7.32 -4.71
N LYS A 80 -12.93 -8.09 -5.54
CA LYS A 80 -12.52 -9.42 -5.98
C LYS A 80 -12.80 -9.57 -7.45
N GLY A 81 -11.86 -10.15 -8.20
CA GLY A 81 -12.00 -10.22 -9.64
C GLY A 81 -10.94 -11.07 -10.30
N ARG A 82 -10.93 -11.03 -11.62
CA ARG A 82 -9.98 -11.73 -12.47
C ARG A 82 -9.22 -10.72 -13.34
N VAL A 83 -7.91 -10.87 -13.44
CA VAL A 83 -7.12 -10.07 -14.39
C VAL A 83 -7.44 -10.52 -15.81
N ILE A 84 -7.88 -9.59 -16.65
CA ILE A 84 -8.24 -9.86 -18.05
C ILE A 84 -7.32 -9.16 -19.04
N GLY A 85 -6.41 -8.32 -18.56
CA GLY A 85 -5.41 -7.65 -19.38
C GLY A 85 -4.28 -7.11 -18.51
N LEU A 86 -3.07 -7.15 -19.05
CA LEU A 86 -1.87 -6.64 -18.42
C LEU A 86 -0.96 -6.08 -19.50
N GLU A 87 -0.56 -4.83 -19.33
CA GLU A 87 0.28 -4.11 -20.28
C GLU A 87 1.41 -3.43 -19.51
N GLU A 88 2.62 -3.48 -20.05
CA GLU A 88 3.74 -2.69 -19.53
C GLU A 88 3.53 -1.21 -19.87
N THR A 89 3.94 -0.31 -18.98
CA THR A 89 3.87 1.13 -19.25
C THR A 89 5.21 1.68 -19.72
N ILE A 90 5.25 2.96 -20.12
CA ILE A 90 6.50 3.61 -20.51
C ILE A 90 7.52 3.72 -19.36
N LYS A 91 7.07 3.56 -18.11
CA LYS A 91 7.96 3.52 -16.94
C LYS A 91 8.18 2.07 -16.53
N PRO A 92 9.44 1.68 -16.25
CA PRO A 92 9.72 0.37 -15.70
C PRO A 92 9.00 0.19 -14.35
N ASP A 93 8.70 -1.07 -14.02
CA ASP A 93 8.01 -1.50 -12.80
C ASP A 93 6.58 -0.97 -12.59
N LEU A 94 6.03 -0.28 -13.60
CA LEU A 94 4.64 0.16 -13.63
C LEU A 94 3.87 -0.59 -14.72
N TRP A 95 2.74 -1.16 -14.31
CA TRP A 95 1.91 -2.02 -15.13
C TRP A 95 0.50 -1.48 -15.20
N ARG A 96 -0.09 -1.51 -16.39
CA ARG A 96 -1.50 -1.21 -16.59
C ARG A 96 -2.27 -2.52 -16.54
N VAL A 97 -2.98 -2.73 -15.44
CA VAL A 97 -3.79 -3.92 -15.18
C VAL A 97 -5.24 -3.62 -15.50
N THR A 98 -5.90 -4.55 -16.19
CA THR A 98 -7.35 -4.56 -16.39
C THR A 98 -7.95 -5.70 -15.59
N VAL A 99 -8.81 -5.38 -14.62
CA VAL A 99 -9.47 -6.37 -13.75
C VAL A 99 -10.96 -6.39 -14.05
N ALA A 100 -11.49 -7.59 -14.20
CA ALA A 100 -12.92 -7.87 -14.21
C ALA A 100 -13.37 -8.27 -12.80
N PHE A 101 -14.04 -7.36 -12.09
CA PHE A 101 -14.57 -7.59 -10.75
C PHE A 101 -15.87 -8.39 -10.77
N ASN A 102 -15.95 -9.36 -9.86
CA ASN A 102 -17.13 -10.13 -9.56
C ASN A 102 -17.16 -10.47 -8.05
N PRO A 103 -18.08 -9.89 -7.25
CA PRO A 103 -19.15 -8.97 -7.65
C PRO A 103 -18.63 -7.60 -8.14
N PRO A 104 -19.47 -6.77 -8.80
CA PRO A 104 -19.11 -5.41 -9.19
C PRO A 104 -18.60 -4.61 -7.98
N VAL A 105 -17.60 -3.74 -8.20
CA VAL A 105 -17.07 -2.87 -7.14
C VAL A 105 -17.60 -1.45 -7.29
N ASP A 106 -18.02 -0.83 -6.20
CA ASP A 106 -18.36 0.59 -6.21
C ASP A 106 -17.09 1.43 -6.20
N VAL A 107 -16.92 2.26 -7.23
CA VAL A 107 -15.75 3.12 -7.40
C VAL A 107 -15.95 4.53 -6.84
N SER A 108 -17.16 4.87 -6.42
CA SER A 108 -17.48 6.18 -5.86
C SER A 108 -16.83 6.38 -4.50
N THR A 109 -16.29 7.58 -4.26
CA THR A 109 -15.83 8.01 -2.94
C THR A 109 -16.95 8.65 -2.10
N SER A 110 -18.09 8.97 -2.72
CA SER A 110 -19.22 9.60 -2.05
C SER A 110 -20.18 8.58 -1.46
N LYS A 111 -20.66 8.82 -0.24
CA LYS A 111 -21.67 7.97 0.42
C LYS A 111 -23.09 8.12 -0.16
N LEU A 112 -23.31 9.16 -0.95
CA LEU A 112 -24.63 9.51 -1.50
C LEU A 112 -24.80 9.09 -2.96
N PHE A 113 -23.78 8.47 -3.55
CA PHE A 113 -23.76 8.13 -4.97
C PHE A 113 -23.03 6.81 -5.16
N SER A 114 -23.66 5.84 -5.83
CA SER A 114 -23.02 4.58 -6.21
C SER A 114 -22.62 4.59 -7.69
N SER A 115 -21.43 4.06 -7.97
CA SER A 115 -20.98 3.84 -9.34
C SER A 115 -20.33 2.46 -9.42
N GLU A 116 -21.15 1.44 -9.67
CA GLU A 116 -20.65 0.08 -9.78
C GLU A 116 -19.92 -0.15 -11.11
N ARG A 117 -18.70 -0.67 -11.04
CA ARG A 117 -17.90 -1.04 -12.20
C ARG A 117 -17.51 -2.51 -12.11
N ARG A 118 -17.79 -3.24 -13.18
CA ARG A 118 -17.31 -4.62 -13.36
C ARG A 118 -15.93 -4.70 -13.98
N ARG A 119 -15.49 -3.66 -14.70
CA ARG A 119 -14.20 -3.64 -15.36
C ARG A 119 -13.51 -2.32 -15.07
N ILE A 120 -12.28 -2.41 -14.57
CA ILE A 120 -11.45 -1.23 -14.30
C ILE A 120 -10.06 -1.49 -14.85
N GLN A 121 -9.51 -0.45 -15.47
CA GLN A 121 -8.12 -0.40 -15.87
C GLN A 121 -7.39 0.60 -14.96
N MET A 122 -6.26 0.19 -14.40
CA MET A 122 -5.46 1.08 -13.56
C MET A 122 -3.97 0.77 -13.67
N VAL A 123 -3.15 1.77 -13.34
CA VAL A 123 -1.70 1.60 -13.23
C VAL A 123 -1.36 1.15 -11.81
N VAL A 124 -0.59 0.08 -11.69
CA VAL A 124 -0.11 -0.48 -10.43
C VAL A 124 1.40 -0.68 -10.47
N GLY A 125 2.04 -0.72 -9.31
CA GLY A 125 3.41 -1.21 -9.19
C GLY A 125 3.50 -2.74 -9.18
N ALA A 126 4.72 -3.25 -9.17
CA ALA A 126 5.02 -4.68 -8.93
C ALA A 126 4.41 -5.22 -7.62
N ASP A 127 4.08 -4.33 -6.68
CA ASP A 127 3.44 -4.62 -5.40
C ASP A 127 1.90 -4.66 -5.46
N GLY A 128 1.31 -4.52 -6.64
CA GLY A 128 -0.15 -4.55 -6.82
C GLY A 128 -0.89 -3.32 -6.30
N ARG A 129 -0.18 -2.27 -5.87
CA ARG A 129 -0.76 -1.01 -5.39
C ARG A 129 -0.91 0.01 -6.51
N SER A 130 -2.00 0.77 -6.50
CA SER A 130 -2.32 1.78 -7.49
C SER A 130 -1.36 2.96 -7.44
N ARG A 131 -0.80 3.33 -8.59
CA ARG A 131 0.14 4.43 -8.75
C ARG A 131 -0.24 5.31 -9.94
N ARG A 132 0.15 6.58 -9.89
CA ARG A 132 0.16 7.44 -11.08
C ARG A 132 1.22 6.94 -12.05
N LEU A 133 1.11 7.30 -13.34
CA LEU A 133 2.18 7.04 -14.33
C LEU A 133 3.49 7.81 -14.01
N THR A 134 3.50 8.62 -12.96
CA THR A 134 4.72 9.22 -12.39
C THR A 134 5.43 8.30 -11.39
N GLY A 135 4.78 7.26 -10.88
CA GLY A 135 5.26 6.33 -9.85
C GLY A 135 4.71 6.60 -8.44
N THR A 136 4.04 7.73 -8.23
CA THR A 136 3.46 8.10 -6.93
C THR A 136 2.23 7.26 -6.61
N GLU A 137 2.19 6.65 -5.43
CA GLU A 137 1.02 5.89 -4.97
C GLU A 137 -0.21 6.79 -4.84
N THR A 138 -1.36 6.29 -5.31
CA THR A 138 -2.65 7.02 -5.22
C THR A 138 -3.53 6.52 -4.08
N GLY A 139 -3.28 5.32 -3.56
CA GLY A 139 -4.10 4.70 -2.50
C GLY A 139 -5.54 4.34 -2.92
N VAL A 140 -5.85 4.42 -4.21
CA VAL A 140 -7.19 4.13 -4.75
C VAL A 140 -7.45 2.63 -4.78
N MET A 141 -6.44 1.81 -5.06
CA MET A 141 -6.60 0.37 -5.16
C MET A 141 -5.35 -0.35 -4.67
N ALA A 142 -5.57 -1.44 -3.93
CA ALA A 142 -4.54 -2.38 -3.55
C ALA A 142 -5.06 -3.78 -3.89
N LEU A 143 -4.35 -4.48 -4.77
CA LEU A 143 -4.68 -5.85 -5.16
C LEU A 143 -3.55 -6.80 -4.77
N SER A 144 -3.93 -8.01 -4.38
CA SER A 144 -3.06 -9.14 -4.17
C SER A 144 -3.60 -10.35 -4.92
N ARG A 145 -2.73 -11.32 -5.17
CA ARG A 145 -3.13 -12.65 -5.64
C ARG A 145 -4.11 -13.25 -4.62
N ALA A 146 -5.19 -13.86 -5.10
CA ALA A 146 -6.27 -14.40 -4.28
C ALA A 146 -6.02 -15.86 -3.87
#